data_AF-A0A6V7WIU9-F1
#
_entry.id   AF-A0A6V7WIU9-F1
#
_cell.length_a   1.000
_cell.length_b   1.000
_cell.length_c   1.000
_cell.angle_alpha   90.00
_cell.angle_beta   90.00
_cell.angle_gamma   90.00
#
_symmetry.space_group_name_H-M   'P 1'
#
loop_
_entity.id
_entity.type
_entity.pdbx_description
1 polymer ?
#
loop_
_entity_poly.entity_id
_entity_poly.type
_entity_poly.pdbx_seq_one_letter_code
_entity_poly.pdbx_strand_id
1 'polypeptide(L)'
;MCFNCRVTQTKHWFNLLKGHYLCKKCGEYKNKYGKFRSKELCFKTAKDRNCSICNVTHTSHWYRYSKPGHYLCAVCYNKQQRIKKSTKNTKADDRI
;
A
#
# COMPACT_ATOMS: atom_id res chain seq x y z
N MET A 1 -8.71 1.18 22.08
CA MET A 1 -7.74 0.18 21.55
C MET A 1 -8.48 -0.80 20.64
N CYS A 2 -7.89 -1.19 19.50
CA CYS A 2 -8.53 -2.14 18.58
C CYS A 2 -8.59 -3.55 19.16
N PHE A 3 -9.77 -4.16 19.16
CA PHE A 3 -10.00 -5.52 19.62
C PHE A 3 -9.18 -6.55 18.82
N ASN A 4 -9.12 -6.39 17.50
CA ASN A 4 -8.46 -7.36 16.62
C ASN A 4 -6.92 -7.24 16.63
N CYS A 5 -6.39 -6.03 16.47
CA CYS A 5 -4.95 -5.82 16.26
C CYS A 5 -4.25 -4.95 17.29
N ARG A 6 -4.94 -4.60 18.38
CA ARG A 6 -4.39 -3.86 19.53
C ARG A 6 -3.79 -2.48 19.22
N VAL A 7 -3.94 -1.95 18.00
CA VAL A 7 -3.53 -0.57 17.69
C VAL A 7 -4.30 0.40 18.59
N THR A 8 -3.59 1.40 19.09
CA THR A 8 -4.14 2.45 19.96
C THR A 8 -4.54 3.69 19.18
N GLN A 9 -4.01 3.88 17.96
CA GLN A 9 -4.29 5.01 17.08
C GLN A 9 -4.91 4.56 15.75
N THR A 10 -5.92 5.30 15.29
CA THR A 10 -6.59 5.10 14.00
C THR A 10 -7.37 6.35 13.62
N LYS A 11 -7.55 6.61 12.32
CA LYS A 11 -8.34 7.77 11.85
C LYS A 11 -9.82 7.67 12.20
N HIS A 12 -10.34 6.45 12.27
CA HIS A 12 -11.74 6.16 12.55
C HIS A 12 -11.85 4.84 13.32
N TRP A 13 -12.84 4.73 14.19
CA TRP A 13 -13.16 3.58 15.02
C TRP A 13 -14.52 3.02 14.62
N PHE A 14 -14.58 1.70 14.38
CA PHE A 14 -15.81 0.97 14.13
C PHE A 14 -16.29 0.32 15.44
N ASN A 15 -17.58 0.44 15.75
CA ASN A 15 -18.17 -0.20 16.93
C ASN A 15 -18.58 -1.64 16.63
N LEU A 16 -18.38 -2.55 17.59
CA LEU A 16 -18.94 -3.89 17.59
C LEU A 16 -20.01 -3.98 18.68
N LEU A 17 -20.96 -4.91 18.48
CA LEU A 17 -21.83 -5.38 19.54
C LEU A 17 -20.97 -5.91 20.70
N LYS A 18 -21.32 -5.57 21.95
CA LYS A 18 -20.55 -5.81 23.20
C LYS A 18 -19.47 -4.78 23.57
N GLY A 19 -19.49 -3.57 23.00
CA GLY A 19 -18.61 -2.47 23.44
C GLY A 19 -17.13 -2.65 23.03
N HIS A 20 -16.86 -3.56 22.10
CA HIS A 20 -15.53 -3.68 21.49
C HIS A 20 -15.39 -2.75 20.28
N TYR A 21 -14.18 -2.28 20.02
CA TYR A 21 -13.90 -1.35 18.92
C TYR A 21 -12.91 -1.96 17.93
N LEU A 22 -13.12 -1.74 16.63
CA LEU A 22 -12.16 -2.06 15.57
C LEU A 22 -11.53 -0.77 15.02
N CYS A 23 -10.24 -0.81 14.70
CA CYS A 23 -9.62 0.27 13.93
C CYS A 23 -10.14 0.28 12.49
N LYS A 24 -9.92 1.39 11.77
CA LYS A 24 -10.41 1.60 10.41
C LYS A 24 -10.12 0.41 9.48
N LYS A 25 -8.85 -0.01 9.43
CA LYS A 25 -8.40 -1.12 8.56
C LYS A 25 -9.05 -2.46 8.92
N CYS A 26 -9.32 -2.72 10.20
CA CYS A 26 -9.94 -3.98 10.63
C CYS A 26 -11.45 -3.99 10.38
N GLY A 27 -12.12 -2.85 10.60
CA GLY A 27 -13.55 -2.69 10.28
C GLY A 27 -13.81 -2.82 8.79
N GLU A 28 -13.05 -2.10 7.95
CA GLU A 28 -13.16 -2.19 6.49
C GLU A 28 -12.90 -3.62 5.98
N TYR A 29 -11.90 -4.31 6.54
CA TYR A 29 -11.61 -5.70 6.17
C TYR A 29 -12.77 -6.64 6.56
N LYS A 30 -13.32 -6.49 7.77
CA LYS A 30 -14.45 -7.29 8.24
C LYS A 30 -15.68 -7.06 7.37
N ASN A 31 -15.98 -5.80 7.02
CA ASN A 31 -17.11 -5.46 6.16
C ASN A 31 -16.95 -6.04 4.76
N LYS A 32 -15.72 -6.02 4.21
CA LYS A 32 -15.46 -6.51 2.85
C LYS A 32 -15.43 -8.04 2.74
N TYR A 33 -14.88 -8.73 3.73
CA TYR A 33 -14.59 -10.17 3.64
C TYR A 33 -15.40 -11.04 4.63
N GLY A 34 -16.22 -10.44 5.48
CA GLY A 34 -17.00 -11.15 6.51
C GLY A 34 -16.17 -11.74 7.66
N LYS A 35 -14.84 -11.64 7.62
CA LYS A 35 -13.93 -12.25 8.60
C LYS A 35 -12.93 -11.26 9.18
N PHE A 36 -12.35 -11.60 10.33
CA PHE A 36 -11.34 -10.76 10.96
C PHE A 36 -10.03 -10.74 10.14
N ARG A 37 -9.37 -9.58 10.13
CA ARG A 37 -8.10 -9.37 9.45
C ARG A 37 -6.97 -10.09 10.20
N SER A 38 -6.14 -10.87 9.50
CA SER A 38 -5.01 -11.58 10.12
C SER A 38 -4.06 -10.61 10.83
N LYS A 39 -3.46 -11.06 11.95
CA LYS A 39 -2.52 -10.25 12.74
C LYS A 39 -1.30 -9.82 11.91
N GLU A 40 -0.78 -10.71 11.07
CA GLU A 40 0.31 -10.41 10.13
C GLU A 40 0.01 -9.20 9.23
N LEU A 41 -1.19 -9.12 8.68
CA LEU A 41 -1.60 -7.97 7.86
C LEU A 41 -1.74 -6.70 8.71
N CYS A 42 -2.06 -6.83 10.00
CA CYS A 42 -2.26 -5.69 10.88
C CYS A 42 -0.98 -4.94 11.23
N PHE A 43 0.15 -5.66 11.33
CA PHE A 43 1.45 -5.10 11.69
C PHE A 43 2.36 -4.79 10.51
N LYS A 44 1.96 -5.08 9.26
CA LYS A 44 2.63 -4.56 8.05
C LYS A 44 2.50 -3.03 8.01
N THR A 45 3.34 -2.36 8.78
CA THR A 45 3.55 -0.92 8.71
C THR A 45 4.33 -0.61 7.44
N ALA A 46 4.30 0.65 7.02
CA ALA A 46 5.09 1.09 5.88
C ALA A 46 6.62 1.02 6.11
N LYS A 47 7.07 0.66 7.32
CA LYS A 47 8.46 0.76 7.77
C LYS A 47 9.39 -0.23 7.07
N ASP A 48 8.87 -1.34 6.55
CA ASP A 48 9.69 -2.33 5.82
C ASP A 48 9.70 -2.11 4.30
N ARG A 49 9.24 -0.95 3.83
CA ARG A 49 9.28 -0.64 2.40
C ARG A 49 10.62 0.00 2.05
N ASN A 50 11.36 -0.64 1.17
CA ASN A 50 12.49 -0.06 0.46
C ASN A 50 12.13 0.08 -1.03
N CYS A 51 12.73 1.08 -1.68
CA CYS A 51 12.58 1.21 -3.13
C CYS A 51 13.38 0.11 -3.83
N SER A 52 12.75 -0.71 -4.67
CA SER A 52 13.45 -1.77 -5.41
C SER A 52 14.46 -1.26 -6.45
N ILE A 53 14.52 0.06 -6.72
CA ILE A 53 15.49 0.67 -7.66
C ILE A 53 16.63 1.36 -6.92
N CYS A 54 16.35 2.14 -5.87
CA CYS A 54 17.36 2.95 -5.18
C CYS A 54 17.50 2.67 -3.67
N ASN A 55 16.82 1.64 -3.16
CA ASN A 55 16.85 1.16 -1.78
C ASN A 55 16.51 2.19 -0.69
N VAL A 56 16.08 3.40 -1.05
CA VAL A 56 15.64 4.40 -0.07
C VAL A 56 14.53 3.83 0.81
N THR A 57 14.56 4.13 2.11
CA THR A 57 13.59 3.70 3.13
C THR A 57 12.58 4.78 3.48
N HIS A 58 12.82 6.03 3.04
CA HIS A 58 11.95 7.18 3.24
C HIS A 58 11.56 7.84 1.92
N THR A 59 10.27 8.06 1.73
CA THR A 59 9.75 8.80 0.57
C THR A 59 8.38 9.37 0.93
N SER A 60 7.97 10.43 0.23
CA SER A 60 6.66 11.04 0.42
C SER A 60 5.52 10.09 0.02
N HIS A 61 5.74 9.24 -0.98
CA HIS A 61 4.74 8.28 -1.44
C HIS A 61 5.36 7.00 -2.01
N TRP A 62 4.76 5.86 -1.68
CA TRP A 62 5.17 4.52 -2.12
C TRP A 62 4.26 4.00 -3.22
N TYR A 63 4.84 3.66 -4.37
CA TYR A 63 4.13 3.08 -5.52
C TYR A 63 4.35 1.57 -5.57
N ARG A 64 3.34 0.80 -6.00
CA ARG A 64 3.48 -0.65 -6.21
C ARG A 64 4.25 -0.91 -7.50
N TYR A 65 5.20 -1.83 -7.46
CA TYR A 65 5.97 -2.26 -8.63
C TYR A 65 5.59 -3.69 -8.99
N SER A 66 5.27 -3.96 -10.26
CA SER A 66 4.97 -5.24 -10.94
C SER A 66 4.76 -6.53 -10.14
N LYS A 67 5.61 -6.87 -9.16
CA LYS A 67 5.49 -8.05 -8.28
C LYS A 67 4.96 -7.70 -6.87
N PRO A 68 4.16 -8.57 -6.24
CA PRO A 68 3.70 -8.37 -4.85
C PRO A 68 4.88 -8.14 -3.91
N GLY A 69 4.80 -7.10 -3.07
CA GLY A 69 5.85 -6.77 -2.11
C GLY A 69 6.98 -5.88 -2.65
N HIS A 70 7.05 -5.62 -3.96
CA HIS A 70 8.00 -4.67 -4.52
C HIS A 70 7.40 -3.27 -4.58
N TYR A 71 8.16 -2.27 -4.12
CA TYR A 71 7.73 -0.88 -4.06
C TYR A 71 8.75 0.04 -4.72
N LEU A 72 8.28 1.11 -5.34
CA LEU A 72 9.12 2.21 -5.80
C LEU A 72 8.84 3.47 -4.97
N CYS A 73 9.88 4.24 -4.70
CA CYS A 73 9.73 5.59 -4.21
C CYS A 73 9.14 6.51 -5.30
N ALA A 74 8.63 7.68 -4.90
CA ALA A 74 8.02 8.63 -5.82
C ALA A 74 8.95 9.05 -6.97
N VAL A 75 10.24 9.26 -6.67
CA VAL A 75 11.25 9.66 -7.65
C VAL A 75 11.46 8.57 -8.71
N CYS A 76 11.70 7.33 -8.27
CA CYS A 76 11.93 6.20 -9.18
C CYS A 76 10.70 5.87 -10.02
N TYR A 77 9.50 5.94 -9.43
CA TYR A 77 8.26 5.75 -10.16
C TYR A 77 8.11 6.78 -11.28
N ASN A 78 8.30 8.07 -10.99
CA ASN A 78 8.19 9.14 -11.98
C ASN A 78 9.23 8.98 -13.10
N LYS A 79 10.48 8.62 -12.77
CA LYS A 79 11.52 8.32 -13.76
C LYS A 79 11.09 7.18 -14.69
N GLN A 80 10.53 6.10 -14.14
CA GLN A 80 10.06 4.97 -14.94
C GLN A 80 8.89 5.36 -15.86
N GLN A 81 7.96 6.21 -15.40
CA GLN A 81 6.86 6.69 -16.26
C GLN A 81 7.36 7.55 -17.42
N ARG A 82 8.39 8.38 -17.21
CA ARG A 82 9.02 9.17 -18.30
C ARG A 82 9.64 8.26 -19.36
N ILE A 83 10.37 7.22 -18.93
CA ILE A 83 10.98 6.23 -19.85
C ILE A 83 9.89 5.52 -20.66
N LYS A 84 8.80 5.07 -20.00
CA LYS A 84 7.68 4.40 -20.67
C LYS A 84 6.96 5.29 -21.68
N LYS A 85 6.89 6.61 -21.44
CA LYS A 85 6.33 7.57 -22.40
C LYS A 85 7.26 7.73 -23.61
N SER A 86 8.57 7.84 -23.38
CA SER A 86 9.56 7.94 -24.45
C SER A 86 9.53 6.73 -25.38
N THR A 87 9.48 5.51 -24.83
CA THR A 87 9.46 4.27 -25.64
C THR A 87 8.13 4.02 -26.37
N LYS A 88 7.05 4.70 -25.99
CA LYS A 88 5.79 4.68 -26.75
C LYS A 88 5.85 5.60 -27.97
N ASN A 89 6.50 6.75 -27.88
CA ASN A 89 6.61 7.69 -29.00
C ASN A 89 7.51 7.16 -30.12
N THR A 90 8.53 6.34 -29.82
CA THR A 90 9.41 5.77 -30.85
C THR A 90 8.81 4.58 -31.61
N LYS A 91 7.73 3.96 -31.11
CA LYS A 91 7.07 2.81 -31.76
C LYS A 91 5.95 3.19 -32.72
N ALA A 92 5.71 4.48 -32.93
CA ALA A 92 4.67 4.99 -33.81
C ALA A 92 5.18 5.35 -35.22
N ASP A 93 6.50 5.30 -35.47
CA ASP A 93 7.14 5.73 -36.72
C ASP A 93 7.56 4.57 -37.67
N ASP A 94 7.31 3.31 -37.31
CA ASP A 94 7.66 2.13 -38.12
C ASP A 94 6.43 1.42 -38.72
N ARG A 95 5.48 2.19 -39.26
CA ARG A 95 4.43 1.69 -40.17
C ARG A 95 4.33 2.61 -41.39
N ILE A 96 5.29 2.45 -42.31
CA ILE A 96 5.15 2.82 -43.72
C ILE A 96 5.03 1.51 -44.51
#